data_AF-A0A058Z1D2-F1
#
_entry.id   AF-A0A058Z1D2-F1
#
_cell.length_a   1.000
_cell.length_b   1.000
_cell.length_c   1.000
_cell.angle_alpha   90.00
_cell.angle_beta   90.00
_cell.angle_gamma   90.00
#
_symmetry.space_group_name_H-M   'P 1'
#
loop_
_entity.id
_entity.type
_entity.pdbx_description
1 polymer ?
#
loop_
_entity_poly.entity_id
_entity_poly.type
_entity_poly.pdbx_seq_one_letter_code
_entity_poly.pdbx_strand_id
1 'polypeptide(L)'
;MLFGFRAVFCRTIGLSVRWQAAARSLPGFVPRKAGSPWAPAGWSRPAGAGCPVREASSTAVGARDTGGDDRPCPAGVHGGDTYVALSPVVDRRPAGCAGTRLCRDIEAGLATMPRAFQDVEDFRLFLRLAGVRNVYLSTTSEASIGRLVGLDVTTTRHLLDRYGKDYGIMPGSCAWEGDVMPEHATFKDAMCLARRDPPISRQLLARLTGMSTAQTRRVLEHHLSREELARFHQHRVCLGRLGKLLTVVPAQPLAIMAELLSCTPGEVRAALAEHFPWFEFDDRERMNLKSICLIRHALDTAMLAPFSTTPLVEDMAKKTGVTQRKIHQHGPGLCPKYIIALNGPLSSGHLALLRSEMASGELTLSKAAGMLNLPIWMTHWYIRYYFRNAHIPRSASQPMTPASPSQASPSLTLVEYLDRTLPGPSVWLETQQALHLGEQPSAGHSLEQLLVEELLGVLALRPPLSKPEMAMQLGRPRRELRADFPAMRAKGLWQNCRLDLELPVEDILHLRSLGE
;
A
#
# COMPACT_ATOMS: atom_id res chain seq x y z
N MET A 1 45.16 -46.46 36.71
CA MET A 1 45.17 -45.95 38.10
C MET A 1 45.16 -44.44 38.01
N LEU A 2 44.46 -43.62 38.80
CA LEU A 2 43.35 -43.69 39.76
C LEU A 2 43.19 -42.19 40.22
N PHE A 3 41.96 -41.73 40.43
CA PHE A 3 41.49 -40.48 41.11
C PHE A 3 42.47 -39.69 42.02
N GLY A 4 42.30 -38.38 42.28
CA GLY A 4 41.22 -37.42 41.95
C GLY A 4 41.11 -36.27 42.98
N PHE A 5 40.05 -35.44 42.90
CA PHE A 5 39.69 -34.31 43.81
C PHE A 5 40.62 -33.06 43.79
N ARG A 6 40.18 -31.83 44.12
CA ARG A 6 38.96 -31.37 44.84
C ARG A 6 38.50 -29.96 44.36
N ALA A 7 37.21 -29.64 44.54
CA ALA A 7 36.62 -28.31 44.26
C ALA A 7 36.56 -27.41 45.51
N VAL A 8 36.33 -26.08 45.34
CA VAL A 8 36.06 -25.11 46.41
C VAL A 8 34.93 -24.12 46.04
N PHE A 9 34.16 -23.74 47.06
CA PHE A 9 32.91 -22.95 47.09
C PHE A 9 33.00 -21.93 48.27
N CYS A 10 32.31 -20.80 48.34
CA CYS A 10 31.33 -20.15 47.45
C CYS A 10 31.09 -18.67 47.88
N ARG A 11 30.23 -17.95 47.12
CA ARG A 11 29.34 -16.84 47.57
C ARG A 11 29.89 -15.47 48.03
N THR A 12 29.40 -14.42 47.36
CA THR A 12 28.77 -13.19 47.91
C THR A 12 28.04 -12.49 46.74
N ILE A 13 26.71 -12.29 46.71
CA ILE A 13 25.90 -11.21 47.36
C ILE A 13 26.67 -9.86 47.32
N GLY A 14 26.23 -8.77 46.69
CA GLY A 14 25.01 -8.41 45.95
C GLY A 14 24.40 -7.11 46.50
N LEU A 15 24.11 -6.09 45.67
CA LEU A 15 23.20 -4.97 45.98
C LEU A 15 23.02 -3.97 44.81
N SER A 16 21.81 -3.40 44.70
CA SER A 16 21.43 -2.33 43.78
C SER A 16 21.68 -0.95 44.38
N VAL A 17 22.09 0.06 43.58
CA VAL A 17 21.97 1.48 43.95
C VAL A 17 21.55 2.33 42.73
N ARG A 18 20.50 3.14 42.91
CA ARG A 18 20.07 4.21 41.99
C ARG A 18 21.03 5.41 42.10
N TRP A 19 21.24 6.15 41.01
CA TRP A 19 21.63 7.57 41.13
C TRP A 19 20.78 8.47 40.24
N GLN A 20 20.16 9.47 40.87
CA GLN A 20 19.54 10.63 40.24
C GLN A 20 20.49 11.84 40.34
N ALA A 21 20.19 12.89 39.58
CA ALA A 21 21.06 14.02 39.35
C ALA A 21 21.30 14.93 40.58
N ALA A 22 22.47 15.59 40.58
CA ALA A 22 22.67 16.90 41.21
C ALA A 22 23.74 17.67 40.42
N ALA A 23 23.57 18.99 40.28
CA ALA A 23 24.46 19.88 39.52
C ALA A 23 25.10 20.95 40.43
N ARG A 24 26.32 21.41 40.06
CA ARG A 24 27.04 22.66 40.42
C ARG A 24 28.54 22.46 40.08
N SER A 25 29.36 23.44 39.65
CA SER A 25 29.11 24.79 39.10
C SER A 25 30.42 25.48 38.67
N LEU A 26 30.49 25.99 37.41
CA LEU A 26 31.21 27.22 36.97
C LEU A 26 32.77 27.26 37.07
N PRO A 27 33.48 28.27 36.48
CA PRO A 27 33.03 29.47 35.74
C PRO A 27 33.67 29.72 34.34
N GLY A 28 33.13 30.68 33.56
CA GLY A 28 33.83 31.24 32.37
C GLY A 28 33.02 32.11 31.38
N PHE A 29 33.01 33.44 31.58
CA PHE A 29 32.83 34.53 30.58
C PHE A 29 31.51 34.76 29.79
N VAL A 30 30.62 35.57 30.41
CA VAL A 30 30.09 36.91 30.00
C VAL A 30 29.53 37.18 28.56
N PRO A 31 28.38 37.89 28.41
CA PRO A 31 27.58 37.93 27.16
C PRO A 31 27.64 39.26 26.37
N ARG A 32 26.96 39.31 25.20
CA ARG A 32 26.52 40.55 24.54
C ARG A 32 24.99 40.67 24.52
N LYS A 33 24.47 41.81 25.00
CA LYS A 33 23.08 42.26 24.82
C LYS A 33 23.00 43.35 23.75
N ALA A 34 22.06 43.19 22.84
CA ALA A 34 21.28 44.23 22.16
C ALA A 34 19.99 43.52 21.69
N GLY A 35 18.80 44.08 21.68
CA GLY A 35 18.38 45.46 21.88
C GLY A 35 17.07 45.63 21.12
N SER A 36 15.94 45.65 21.86
CA SER A 36 14.55 45.92 21.46
C SER A 36 14.32 46.93 20.32
N PRO A 37 13.04 47.18 19.91
CA PRO A 37 11.87 46.30 19.72
C PRO A 37 11.27 46.48 18.30
N TRP A 38 10.05 45.98 18.04
CA TRP A 38 8.88 46.77 17.56
C TRP A 38 7.71 45.81 17.26
N ALA A 39 6.51 46.19 17.71
CA ALA A 39 5.24 45.58 17.33
C ALA A 39 4.22 46.71 17.11
N PRO A 40 3.32 46.57 16.14
CA PRO A 40 2.10 47.38 16.14
C PRO A 40 0.81 46.53 16.12
N ALA A 41 -0.03 46.86 17.08
CA ALA A 41 -1.50 46.98 17.00
C ALA A 41 -2.28 46.28 15.88
N GLY A 42 -3.18 45.40 16.30
CA GLY A 42 -4.62 45.72 16.35
C GLY A 42 -5.33 46.10 15.05
N TRP A 43 -6.13 45.17 14.52
CA TRP A 43 -7.17 45.47 13.52
C TRP A 43 -8.55 45.10 14.05
N SER A 44 -9.38 46.14 14.16
CA SER A 44 -10.76 46.08 14.65
C SER A 44 -11.70 45.46 13.60
N ARG A 45 -12.70 44.69 14.04
CA ARG A 45 -13.86 44.36 13.21
C ARG A 45 -14.80 45.56 13.11
N PRO A 46 -15.26 45.95 11.91
CA PRO A 46 -16.54 46.64 11.76
C PRO A 46 -17.68 45.61 11.70
N ALA A 47 -18.79 45.93 12.37
CA ALA A 47 -20.10 45.35 12.07
C ALA A 47 -20.86 46.32 11.14
N GLY A 48 -21.75 45.81 10.28
CA GLY A 48 -22.70 46.68 9.57
C GLY A 48 -23.28 46.08 8.29
N ALA A 49 -24.63 45.97 8.27
CA ALA A 49 -25.53 45.81 7.13
C ALA A 49 -25.33 44.61 6.17
N GLY A 50 -26.36 44.02 5.56
CA GLY A 50 -27.81 44.27 5.70
C GLY A 50 -28.56 44.06 4.36
N CYS A 51 -29.78 43.51 4.44
CA CYS A 51 -30.75 43.32 3.34
C CYS A 51 -30.44 42.19 2.33
N PRO A 52 -31.47 41.69 1.59
CA PRO A 52 -32.72 41.18 2.17
C PRO A 52 -33.14 39.81 1.59
N VAL A 53 -34.05 39.14 2.31
CA VAL A 53 -34.78 37.96 1.78
C VAL A 53 -35.66 38.39 0.61
N ARG A 54 -35.63 37.62 -0.49
CA ARG A 54 -36.54 37.80 -1.62
C ARG A 54 -37.45 36.58 -1.74
N GLU A 55 -38.69 36.73 -1.29
CA GLU A 55 -39.73 35.74 -1.51
C GLU A 55 -40.01 35.57 -3.00
N ALA A 56 -40.13 34.33 -3.46
CA ALA A 56 -40.54 33.99 -4.81
C ALA A 56 -41.86 33.20 -4.73
N SER A 57 -42.97 33.91 -4.84
CA SER A 57 -44.30 33.31 -4.97
C SER A 57 -44.37 32.49 -6.27
N SER A 58 -44.68 31.19 -6.17
CA SER A 58 -44.94 30.35 -7.34
C SER A 58 -46.45 30.17 -7.55
N THR A 59 -46.98 30.79 -8.60
CA THR A 59 -48.37 30.68 -9.03
C THR A 59 -48.64 29.29 -9.61
N ALA A 60 -49.54 28.53 -9.01
CA ALA A 60 -49.99 27.24 -9.57
C ALA A 60 -51.10 27.48 -10.60
N VAL A 61 -50.77 27.32 -11.89
CA VAL A 61 -51.75 27.19 -12.99
C VAL A 61 -51.74 25.73 -13.43
N GLY A 62 -52.91 25.11 -13.53
CA GLY A 62 -53.03 23.67 -13.74
C GLY A 62 -53.32 23.23 -15.18
N ALA A 63 -53.12 21.94 -15.42
CA ALA A 63 -53.81 21.10 -16.39
C ALA A 63 -53.94 19.72 -15.71
N ARG A 64 -55.14 19.17 -15.49
CA ARG A 64 -55.89 18.34 -16.45
C ARG A 64 -55.04 17.21 -17.03
N ASP A 65 -55.35 15.99 -16.61
CA ASP A 65 -55.52 14.89 -17.55
C ASP A 65 -56.68 13.99 -17.12
N THR A 66 -57.25 13.27 -18.08
CA THR A 66 -58.57 12.63 -18.00
C THR A 66 -58.58 11.22 -18.59
N GLY A 67 -59.25 10.28 -17.92
CA GLY A 67 -59.53 8.92 -18.42
C GLY A 67 -58.37 7.93 -18.26
N GLY A 68 -58.62 6.63 -18.11
CA GLY A 68 -59.91 5.93 -18.07
C GLY A 68 -59.74 4.40 -17.96
N ASP A 69 -60.89 3.72 -17.97
CA ASP A 69 -61.12 2.27 -18.09
C ASP A 69 -60.86 1.32 -16.91
N ASP A 70 -61.96 0.67 -16.52
CA ASP A 70 -62.08 -0.44 -15.60
C ASP A 70 -61.51 -1.78 -16.14
N ARG A 71 -61.10 -2.67 -15.22
CA ARG A 71 -61.60 -4.06 -15.19
C ARG A 71 -61.37 -4.74 -13.84
N PRO A 72 -62.23 -5.69 -13.40
CA PRO A 72 -62.23 -6.21 -12.03
C PRO A 72 -61.49 -7.54 -11.84
N CYS A 73 -60.98 -7.74 -10.61
CA CYS A 73 -60.98 -8.98 -9.77
C CYS A 73 -60.54 -10.35 -10.37
N PRO A 74 -59.81 -11.21 -9.62
CA PRO A 74 -60.30 -11.73 -8.33
C PRO A 74 -59.25 -11.95 -7.22
N ALA A 75 -59.72 -12.43 -6.07
CA ALA A 75 -58.92 -12.76 -4.88
C ALA A 75 -58.60 -14.26 -4.75
N GLY A 76 -57.54 -14.59 -4.01
CA GLY A 76 -57.21 -15.93 -3.51
C GLY A 76 -56.05 -16.63 -4.25
N VAL A 77 -55.30 -17.58 -3.66
CA VAL A 77 -55.17 -18.06 -2.26
C VAL A 77 -53.74 -18.64 -2.11
N HIS A 78 -53.14 -18.51 -0.91
CA HIS A 78 -51.94 -19.16 -0.34
C HIS A 78 -50.89 -19.91 -1.22
N GLY A 79 -49.61 -19.58 -0.99
CA GLY A 79 -48.45 -20.43 -1.29
C GLY A 79 -47.15 -19.70 -0.92
N GLY A 80 -46.33 -20.25 -0.04
CA GLY A 80 -45.16 -19.54 0.49
C GLY A 80 -43.93 -19.63 -0.40
N ASP A 81 -43.11 -18.57 -0.39
CA ASP A 81 -41.76 -18.71 0.18
C ASP A 81 -41.19 -17.34 0.61
N THR A 82 -40.49 -17.33 1.75
CA THR A 82 -40.14 -16.09 2.45
C THR A 82 -38.83 -15.49 1.94
N TYR A 83 -38.86 -14.89 0.76
CA TYR A 83 -37.82 -13.93 0.38
C TYR A 83 -37.89 -12.71 1.30
N VAL A 84 -36.84 -12.48 2.09
CA VAL A 84 -36.68 -11.25 2.88
C VAL A 84 -36.37 -10.10 1.93
N ALA A 85 -37.42 -9.54 1.33
CA ALA A 85 -37.34 -8.29 0.60
C ALA A 85 -36.86 -7.19 1.57
N LEU A 86 -35.68 -6.63 1.30
CA LEU A 86 -35.20 -5.44 1.98
C LEU A 86 -36.18 -4.30 1.66
N SER A 87 -37.01 -3.97 2.65
CA SER A 87 -38.09 -2.99 2.52
C SER A 87 -37.54 -1.64 2.04
N PRO A 88 -38.18 -0.99 1.04
CA PRO A 88 -37.74 0.31 0.54
C PRO A 88 -38.02 1.37 1.61
N VAL A 89 -37.03 1.64 2.46
CA VAL A 89 -37.01 2.85 3.28
C VAL A 89 -37.01 4.03 2.30
N VAL A 90 -38.16 4.70 2.19
CA VAL A 90 -38.34 5.89 1.34
C VAL A 90 -37.51 7.02 1.91
N ASP A 91 -36.24 7.02 1.51
CA ASP A 91 -35.23 7.99 1.91
C ASP A 91 -35.68 9.37 1.43
N ARG A 92 -35.96 10.29 2.37
CA ARG A 92 -36.35 11.69 2.08
C ARG A 92 -35.15 12.52 1.60
N ARG A 93 -34.38 11.97 0.66
CA ARG A 93 -33.35 12.71 -0.09
C ARG A 93 -34.02 13.40 -1.29
N PRO A 94 -33.61 14.63 -1.63
CA PRO A 94 -34.18 15.35 -2.77
C PRO A 94 -34.02 14.53 -4.06
N ALA A 95 -34.96 14.76 -5.00
CA ALA A 95 -35.07 14.03 -6.28
C ALA A 95 -33.70 13.66 -6.86
N GLY A 96 -33.44 12.35 -6.93
CA GLY A 96 -32.09 11.80 -6.90
C GLY A 96 -31.12 12.47 -7.87
N CYS A 97 -29.92 12.80 -7.39
CA CYS A 97 -28.84 13.30 -8.24
C CYS A 97 -28.51 12.28 -9.35
N ALA A 98 -27.80 12.73 -10.39
CA ALA A 98 -27.51 11.89 -11.56
C ALA A 98 -26.88 10.54 -11.19
N GLY A 99 -25.97 10.50 -10.21
CA GLY A 99 -25.40 9.25 -9.68
C GLY A 99 -26.41 8.32 -9.02
N THR A 100 -27.31 8.85 -8.19
CA THR A 100 -28.38 8.04 -7.55
C THR A 100 -29.37 7.50 -8.58
N ARG A 101 -29.65 8.26 -9.65
CA ARG A 101 -30.46 7.76 -10.78
C ARG A 101 -29.71 6.65 -11.51
N LEU A 102 -28.46 6.87 -11.89
CA LEU A 102 -27.63 5.86 -12.56
C LEU A 102 -27.56 4.55 -11.77
N CYS A 103 -27.41 4.59 -10.44
CA CYS A 103 -27.46 3.38 -9.61
C CYS A 103 -28.80 2.64 -9.73
N ARG A 104 -29.93 3.36 -9.68
CA ARG A 104 -31.27 2.77 -9.83
C ARG A 104 -31.52 2.22 -11.23
N ASP A 105 -31.01 2.92 -12.25
CA ASP A 105 -31.11 2.49 -13.65
C ASP A 105 -30.30 1.19 -13.86
N ILE A 106 -29.16 1.03 -13.17
CA ILE A 106 -28.41 -0.23 -13.16
C ILE A 106 -29.17 -1.33 -12.40
N GLU A 107 -29.73 -1.04 -11.22
CA GLU A 107 -30.54 -1.99 -10.43
C GLU A 107 -31.79 -2.47 -11.21
N ALA A 108 -32.37 -1.60 -12.03
CA ALA A 108 -33.51 -1.90 -12.90
C ALA A 108 -33.11 -2.52 -14.26
N GLY A 109 -31.81 -2.71 -14.54
CA GLY A 109 -31.31 -3.25 -15.82
C GLY A 109 -31.44 -2.30 -17.02
N LEU A 110 -31.78 -1.02 -16.79
CA LEU A 110 -31.90 0.04 -17.80
C LEU A 110 -30.54 0.62 -18.21
N ALA A 111 -29.53 0.51 -17.34
CA ALA A 111 -28.17 0.93 -17.60
C ALA A 111 -27.17 -0.19 -17.28
N THR A 112 -26.07 -0.26 -18.03
CA THR A 112 -25.03 -1.28 -17.79
C THR A 112 -24.15 -0.89 -16.60
N MET A 113 -24.00 -1.80 -15.63
CA MET A 113 -22.97 -1.66 -14.59
C MET A 113 -21.59 -1.48 -15.24
N PRO A 114 -20.75 -0.51 -14.81
CA PRO A 114 -19.40 -0.41 -15.33
C PRO A 114 -18.65 -1.71 -15.03
N ARG A 115 -17.90 -2.23 -16.01
CA ARG A 115 -17.16 -3.51 -15.86
C ARG A 115 -16.26 -3.55 -14.63
N ALA A 116 -15.88 -2.36 -14.12
CA ALA A 116 -15.08 -2.13 -12.92
C ALA A 116 -15.83 -2.18 -11.58
N PHE A 117 -17.02 -2.79 -11.51
CA PHE A 117 -17.67 -3.16 -10.23
C PHE A 117 -18.34 -4.55 -10.34
N GLN A 118 -18.42 -5.28 -9.22
CA GLN A 118 -19.12 -6.58 -9.15
C GLN A 118 -20.57 -6.43 -8.66
N ASP A 119 -20.86 -5.37 -7.90
CA ASP A 119 -22.18 -5.02 -7.42
C ASP A 119 -22.41 -3.50 -7.45
N VAL A 120 -23.67 -3.11 -7.25
CA VAL A 120 -24.08 -1.70 -7.28
C VAL A 120 -23.68 -0.94 -6.01
N GLU A 121 -23.44 -1.61 -4.88
CA GLU A 121 -23.07 -0.95 -3.62
C GLU A 121 -21.63 -0.43 -3.66
N ASP A 122 -20.70 -1.21 -4.22
CA ASP A 122 -19.32 -0.77 -4.44
C ASP A 122 -19.26 0.35 -5.49
N PHE A 123 -20.08 0.29 -6.55
CA PHE A 123 -20.18 1.40 -7.50
C PHE A 123 -20.80 2.65 -6.85
N ARG A 124 -21.84 2.49 -6.03
CA ARG A 124 -22.47 3.58 -5.28
C ARG A 124 -21.50 4.20 -4.28
N LEU A 125 -20.67 3.38 -3.60
CA LEU A 125 -19.59 3.86 -2.75
C LEU A 125 -18.54 4.64 -3.55
N PHE A 126 -18.13 4.14 -4.72
CA PHE A 126 -17.25 4.88 -5.63
C PHE A 126 -17.84 6.26 -6.00
N LEU A 127 -19.11 6.32 -6.40
CA LEU A 127 -19.75 7.60 -6.74
C LEU A 127 -19.89 8.54 -5.52
N ARG A 128 -20.13 8.00 -4.31
CA ARG A 128 -20.12 8.79 -3.06
C ARG A 128 -18.72 9.35 -2.75
N LEU A 129 -17.67 8.56 -2.94
CA LEU A 129 -16.28 9.00 -2.78
C LEU A 129 -15.89 10.06 -3.82
N ALA A 130 -16.32 9.90 -5.06
CA ALA A 130 -16.16 10.91 -6.12
C ALA A 130 -16.90 12.21 -5.76
N GLY A 131 -18.13 12.13 -5.26
CA GLY A 131 -18.88 13.30 -4.81
C GLY A 131 -18.20 14.03 -3.65
N VAL A 132 -17.67 13.31 -2.65
CA VAL A 132 -16.85 13.90 -1.58
C VAL A 132 -15.56 14.53 -2.14
N ARG A 133 -14.91 13.92 -3.14
CA ARG A 133 -13.74 14.52 -3.83
C ARG A 133 -14.12 15.85 -4.49
N ASN A 134 -15.25 15.92 -5.20
CA ASN A 134 -15.65 17.14 -5.91
C ASN A 134 -15.92 18.33 -4.96
N VAL A 135 -16.53 18.08 -3.81
CA VAL A 135 -16.80 19.13 -2.80
C VAL A 135 -15.53 19.49 -2.01
N TYR A 136 -14.68 18.51 -1.70
CA TYR A 136 -13.54 18.65 -0.80
C TYR A 136 -12.22 18.23 -1.49
N LEU A 137 -11.94 18.83 -2.65
CA LEU A 137 -10.88 18.50 -3.62
C LEU A 137 -9.50 18.17 -3.01
N SER A 138 -9.16 18.77 -1.87
CA SER A 138 -7.88 18.60 -1.18
C SER A 138 -7.75 17.33 -0.32
N THR A 139 -8.82 16.54 -0.12
CA THR A 139 -8.87 15.59 1.01
C THR A 139 -8.98 14.10 0.67
N THR A 140 -9.16 13.72 -0.58
CA THR A 140 -9.19 12.29 -0.96
C THR A 140 -8.51 12.08 -2.30
N SER A 141 -7.33 11.47 -2.29
CA SER A 141 -6.55 11.15 -3.48
C SER A 141 -7.13 9.96 -4.25
N GLU A 142 -6.80 9.86 -5.54
CA GLU A 142 -7.17 8.72 -6.40
C GLU A 142 -6.81 7.38 -5.76
N ALA A 143 -5.56 7.24 -5.29
CA ALA A 143 -5.12 6.05 -4.57
C ALA A 143 -5.96 5.77 -3.29
N SER A 144 -6.42 6.81 -2.60
CA SER A 144 -7.30 6.61 -1.43
C SER A 144 -8.68 6.11 -1.82
N ILE A 145 -9.24 6.56 -2.95
CA ILE A 145 -10.53 6.07 -3.47
C ILE A 145 -10.35 4.62 -3.93
N GLY A 146 -9.39 4.37 -4.84
CA GLY A 146 -9.15 3.05 -5.44
C GLY A 146 -8.95 1.97 -4.38
N ARG A 147 -8.12 2.24 -3.38
CA ARG A 147 -7.91 1.34 -2.24
C ARG A 147 -9.21 0.96 -1.52
N LEU A 148 -10.14 1.89 -1.31
CA LEU A 148 -11.40 1.66 -0.57
C LEU A 148 -12.46 0.90 -1.39
N VAL A 149 -12.38 0.97 -2.71
CA VAL A 149 -13.26 0.26 -3.65
C VAL A 149 -12.58 -0.95 -4.31
N GLY A 150 -11.38 -1.33 -3.87
CA GLY A 150 -10.68 -2.51 -4.37
C GLY A 150 -10.03 -2.38 -5.75
N LEU A 151 -9.82 -1.16 -6.25
CA LEU A 151 -9.24 -0.88 -7.57
C LEU A 151 -7.79 -0.37 -7.49
N ASP A 152 -7.07 -0.48 -8.61
CA ASP A 152 -5.76 0.16 -8.82
C ASP A 152 -5.92 1.66 -9.14
N VAL A 153 -4.82 2.42 -9.05
CA VAL A 153 -4.84 3.89 -9.22
C VAL A 153 -5.23 4.33 -10.62
N THR A 154 -4.83 3.57 -11.65
CA THR A 154 -5.03 3.90 -13.06
C THR A 154 -6.49 3.67 -13.47
N THR A 155 -7.04 2.51 -13.15
CA THR A 155 -8.48 2.22 -13.31
C THR A 155 -9.33 3.22 -12.53
N THR A 156 -8.93 3.55 -11.29
CA THR A 156 -9.63 4.54 -10.47
C THR A 156 -9.65 5.93 -11.11
N ARG A 157 -8.52 6.39 -11.69
CA ARG A 157 -8.46 7.68 -12.39
C ARG A 157 -9.42 7.70 -13.58
N HIS A 158 -9.34 6.69 -14.46
CA HIS A 158 -10.20 6.60 -15.64
C HIS A 158 -11.70 6.63 -15.28
N LEU A 159 -12.11 5.93 -14.21
CA LEU A 159 -13.48 5.98 -13.72
C LEU A 159 -13.87 7.35 -13.13
N LEU A 160 -12.94 8.05 -12.48
CA LEU A 160 -13.21 9.39 -11.92
C LEU A 160 -13.31 10.45 -13.01
N ASP A 161 -12.54 10.32 -14.09
CA ASP A 161 -12.66 11.17 -15.27
C ASP A 161 -14.00 10.92 -15.99
N ARG A 162 -14.41 9.64 -16.12
CA ARG A 162 -15.64 9.23 -16.82
C ARG A 162 -16.94 9.46 -16.05
N TYR A 163 -16.94 9.20 -14.73
CA TYR A 163 -18.16 9.24 -13.91
C TYR A 163 -18.09 10.26 -12.78
N GLY A 164 -16.89 10.60 -12.30
CA GLY A 164 -16.72 11.33 -11.05
C GLY A 164 -17.30 12.74 -11.08
N LYS A 165 -17.14 13.46 -12.20
CA LYS A 165 -17.65 14.83 -12.37
C LYS A 165 -19.18 14.89 -12.38
N ASP A 166 -19.82 14.13 -13.27
CA ASP A 166 -21.24 14.28 -13.58
C ASP A 166 -22.16 13.38 -12.75
N TYR A 167 -21.64 12.24 -12.25
CA TYR A 167 -22.39 11.24 -11.47
C TYR A 167 -21.95 11.15 -10.00
N GLY A 168 -21.03 12.01 -9.54
CA GLY A 168 -20.61 12.06 -8.14
C GLY A 168 -21.79 12.27 -7.18
N ILE A 169 -22.04 11.31 -6.28
CA ILE A 169 -23.10 11.40 -5.27
C ILE A 169 -22.61 12.28 -4.12
N MET A 170 -23.16 13.48 -4.00
CA MET A 170 -22.82 14.41 -2.91
C MET A 170 -23.10 13.77 -1.54
N PRO A 171 -22.24 14.02 -0.53
CA PRO A 171 -22.56 13.65 0.85
C PRO A 171 -23.85 14.32 1.33
N GLY A 172 -24.57 13.66 2.24
CA GLY A 172 -25.74 14.26 2.88
C GLY A 172 -25.34 15.50 3.69
N SER A 173 -26.19 16.53 3.69
CA SER A 173 -25.96 17.72 4.50
C SER A 173 -25.89 17.37 5.99
N CYS A 174 -24.89 17.92 6.70
CA CYS A 174 -24.56 17.58 8.08
C CYS A 174 -25.57 18.09 9.14
N ALA A 175 -26.83 18.28 8.78
CA ALA A 175 -27.88 18.89 9.61
C ALA A 175 -28.51 17.91 10.64
N TRP A 176 -27.87 16.77 10.91
CA TRP A 176 -28.38 15.76 11.85
C TRP A 176 -27.85 16.01 13.26
N GLU A 177 -28.58 16.83 14.02
CA GLU A 177 -28.24 17.19 15.42
C GLU A 177 -28.70 16.15 16.45
N GLY A 178 -29.43 15.11 16.04
CA GLY A 178 -29.88 14.02 16.92
C GLY A 178 -28.80 12.96 17.22
N ASP A 179 -29.02 12.18 18.27
CA ASP A 179 -28.22 10.98 18.53
C ASP A 179 -28.55 9.88 17.49
N VAL A 180 -27.51 9.16 17.06
CA VAL A 180 -27.60 8.17 15.98
C VAL A 180 -27.82 6.79 16.59
N MET A 181 -29.07 6.32 16.59
CA MET A 181 -29.47 5.03 17.15
C MET A 181 -29.19 3.85 16.19
N PRO A 182 -29.05 2.60 16.70
CA PRO A 182 -28.72 1.42 15.88
C PRO A 182 -29.69 1.12 14.73
N GLU A 183 -30.97 1.47 14.88
CA GLU A 183 -32.00 1.29 13.87
C GLU A 183 -31.87 2.26 12.69
N HIS A 184 -31.19 3.40 12.85
CA HIS A 184 -31.07 4.44 11.81
C HIS A 184 -30.29 3.93 10.59
N ALA A 185 -30.73 4.29 9.38
CA ALA A 185 -30.02 3.94 8.14
C ALA A 185 -28.57 4.45 8.14
N THR A 186 -28.34 5.68 8.64
CA THR A 186 -27.02 6.29 8.80
C THR A 186 -26.11 5.48 9.73
N PHE A 187 -26.65 4.86 10.78
CA PHE A 187 -25.89 3.97 11.67
C PHE A 187 -25.42 2.71 10.93
N LYS A 188 -26.34 2.06 10.22
CA LYS A 188 -26.06 0.81 9.48
C LYS A 188 -25.03 1.05 8.38
N ASP A 189 -25.18 2.14 7.62
CA ASP A 189 -24.21 2.60 6.63
C ASP A 189 -22.84 2.89 7.29
N ALA A 190 -22.83 3.64 8.41
CA ALA A 190 -21.59 3.91 9.14
C ALA A 190 -20.87 2.64 9.61
N MET A 191 -21.59 1.66 10.16
CA MET A 191 -21.03 0.39 10.61
C MET A 191 -20.60 -0.54 9.47
N CYS A 192 -21.30 -0.52 8.35
CA CYS A 192 -20.90 -1.23 7.14
C CYS A 192 -19.57 -0.68 6.60
N LEU A 193 -19.50 0.64 6.37
CA LEU A 193 -18.31 1.33 5.87
C LEU A 193 -17.12 1.26 6.85
N ALA A 194 -17.39 1.25 8.15
CA ALA A 194 -16.39 1.08 9.21
C ALA A 194 -15.73 -0.31 9.24
N ARG A 195 -16.44 -1.35 8.81
CA ARG A 195 -15.99 -2.75 8.83
C ARG A 195 -15.40 -3.24 7.49
N ARG A 196 -15.37 -2.39 6.47
CA ARG A 196 -14.72 -2.70 5.18
C ARG A 196 -13.22 -2.96 5.35
N ASP A 197 -12.62 -3.66 4.38
CA ASP A 197 -11.18 -3.90 4.28
C ASP A 197 -10.60 -3.18 3.05
N PRO A 198 -9.84 -2.07 3.22
CA PRO A 198 -9.47 -1.44 4.49
C PRO A 198 -10.59 -0.51 5.02
N PRO A 199 -10.61 -0.23 6.33
CA PRO A 199 -11.66 0.57 6.95
C PRO A 199 -11.62 2.03 6.47
N ILE A 200 -12.79 2.63 6.24
CA ILE A 200 -12.88 4.05 5.87
C ILE A 200 -12.44 4.93 7.05
N SER A 201 -11.54 5.89 6.82
CA SER A 201 -11.04 6.76 7.89
C SER A 201 -12.18 7.53 8.59
N ARG A 202 -12.07 7.76 9.91
CA ARG A 202 -13.15 8.38 10.71
C ARG A 202 -13.63 9.73 10.15
N GLN A 203 -12.73 10.51 9.57
CA GLN A 203 -13.06 11.82 8.95
C GLN A 203 -13.82 11.67 7.62
N LEU A 204 -13.44 10.69 6.80
CA LEU A 204 -14.13 10.40 5.54
C LEU A 204 -15.49 9.73 5.78
N LEU A 205 -15.57 8.85 6.78
CA LEU A 205 -16.81 8.22 7.24
C LEU A 205 -17.83 9.27 7.70
N ALA A 206 -17.41 10.21 8.54
CA ALA A 206 -18.25 11.32 9.00
C ALA A 206 -18.88 12.09 7.82
N ARG A 207 -18.09 12.42 6.80
CA ARG A 207 -18.57 13.10 5.59
C ARG A 207 -19.50 12.23 4.75
N LEU A 208 -19.15 10.97 4.50
CA LEU A 208 -19.98 10.05 3.69
C LEU A 208 -21.37 9.82 4.30
N THR A 209 -21.45 9.82 5.63
CA THR A 209 -22.68 9.58 6.41
C THR A 209 -23.43 10.85 6.79
N GLY A 210 -22.82 12.04 6.63
CA GLY A 210 -23.37 13.31 7.11
C GLY A 210 -23.33 13.50 8.63
N MET A 211 -22.65 12.62 9.37
CA MET A 211 -22.47 12.75 10.82
C MET A 211 -21.35 13.76 11.15
N SER A 212 -21.43 14.40 12.32
CA SER A 212 -20.27 15.10 12.86
C SER A 212 -19.13 14.13 13.19
N THR A 213 -17.88 14.60 13.17
CA THR A 213 -16.70 13.82 13.60
C THR A 213 -16.84 13.33 15.05
N ALA A 214 -17.54 14.09 15.90
CA ALA A 214 -17.78 13.73 17.30
C ALA A 214 -18.81 12.60 17.44
N GLN A 215 -19.96 12.68 16.76
CA GLN A 215 -20.94 11.58 16.69
C GLN A 215 -20.29 10.33 16.09
N THR A 216 -19.62 10.45 14.95
CA THR A 216 -18.90 9.34 14.28
C THR A 216 -17.92 8.66 15.24
N ARG A 217 -17.15 9.46 15.99
CA ARG A 217 -16.22 8.94 17.01
C ARG A 217 -16.95 8.16 18.11
N ARG A 218 -18.03 8.72 18.69
CA ARG A 218 -18.82 8.07 19.75
C ARG A 218 -19.43 6.76 19.27
N VAL A 219 -20.06 6.76 18.09
CA VAL A 219 -20.67 5.57 17.48
C VAL A 219 -19.63 4.47 17.27
N LEU A 220 -18.47 4.79 16.68
CA LEU A 220 -17.39 3.82 16.53
C LEU A 220 -16.87 3.31 17.89
N GLU A 221 -16.62 4.20 18.85
CA GLU A 221 -16.05 3.84 20.15
C GLU A 221 -17.03 3.05 21.05
N HIS A 222 -18.34 3.10 20.78
CA HIS A 222 -19.36 2.34 21.52
C HIS A 222 -19.70 0.98 20.87
N HIS A 223 -19.60 0.86 19.54
CA HIS A 223 -20.11 -0.31 18.79
C HIS A 223 -19.04 -1.17 18.10
N LEU A 224 -17.77 -0.75 18.10
CA LEU A 224 -16.65 -1.55 17.60
C LEU A 224 -15.74 -2.02 18.73
N SER A 225 -15.15 -3.21 18.56
CA SER A 225 -14.16 -3.72 19.49
C SER A 225 -12.88 -2.87 19.49
N ARG A 226 -12.08 -2.96 20.55
CA ARG A 226 -10.78 -2.27 20.63
C ARG A 226 -9.84 -2.67 19.48
N GLU A 227 -9.96 -3.91 18.99
CA GLU A 227 -9.20 -4.44 17.86
C GLU A 227 -9.70 -3.84 16.54
N GLU A 228 -11.02 -3.83 16.30
CA GLU A 228 -11.62 -3.15 15.14
C GLU A 228 -11.22 -1.67 15.10
N LEU A 229 -11.24 -0.97 16.24
CA LEU A 229 -10.82 0.43 16.35
C LEU A 229 -9.33 0.66 16.08
N ALA A 230 -8.47 -0.33 16.36
CA ALA A 230 -7.04 -0.26 16.06
C ALA A 230 -6.76 -0.32 14.55
N ARG A 231 -7.57 -1.09 13.80
CA ARG A 231 -7.48 -1.21 12.32
C ARG A 231 -7.52 0.13 11.60
N PHE A 232 -8.32 1.09 12.09
CA PHE A 232 -8.41 2.46 11.53
C PHE A 232 -7.09 3.23 11.56
N HIS A 233 -6.18 2.89 12.48
CA HIS A 233 -4.88 3.54 12.64
C HIS A 233 -3.75 2.73 11.99
N GLN A 234 -3.90 1.41 11.92
CA GLN A 234 -2.85 0.48 11.48
C GLN A 234 -2.97 0.08 10.00
N HIS A 235 -4.17 -0.17 9.49
CA HIS A 235 -4.35 -0.86 8.20
C HIS A 235 -4.70 0.12 7.08
N ARG A 236 -3.71 0.37 6.23
CA ARG A 236 -3.83 1.20 5.01
C ARG A 236 -3.76 0.40 3.72
N VAL A 237 -3.93 -0.91 3.81
CA VAL A 237 -3.83 -1.90 2.72
C VAL A 237 -5.00 -2.86 2.88
N CYS A 238 -5.67 -3.21 1.78
CA CYS A 238 -6.69 -4.26 1.77
C CYS A 238 -6.03 -5.61 2.06
N LEU A 239 -6.21 -6.17 3.26
CA LEU A 239 -5.54 -7.40 3.68
C LEU A 239 -6.04 -8.62 2.90
N GLY A 240 -7.33 -8.68 2.56
CA GLY A 240 -7.93 -9.73 1.74
C GLY A 240 -7.39 -9.74 0.30
N ARG A 241 -7.28 -8.56 -0.34
CA ARG A 241 -6.65 -8.46 -1.68
C ARG A 241 -5.15 -8.70 -1.64
N LEU A 242 -4.46 -8.26 -0.58
CA LEU A 242 -3.05 -8.57 -0.36
C LEU A 242 -2.83 -10.09 -0.25
N GLY A 243 -3.61 -10.77 0.59
CA GLY A 243 -3.56 -12.24 0.72
C GLY A 243 -3.78 -12.97 -0.60
N LYS A 244 -4.74 -12.52 -1.42
CA LYS A 244 -4.93 -13.04 -2.79
C LYS A 244 -3.72 -12.79 -3.70
N LEU A 245 -3.04 -11.63 -3.61
CA LEU A 245 -1.79 -11.38 -4.35
C LEU A 245 -0.66 -12.33 -3.95
N LEU A 246 -0.60 -12.80 -2.70
CA LEU A 246 0.45 -13.75 -2.26
C LEU A 246 0.28 -15.15 -2.88
N THR A 247 -0.90 -15.46 -3.42
CA THR A 247 -1.17 -16.71 -4.15
C THR A 247 -0.85 -16.61 -5.65
N VAL A 248 -0.37 -15.45 -6.13
CA VAL A 248 -0.04 -15.24 -7.54
C VAL A 248 1.32 -15.84 -7.87
N VAL A 249 1.38 -16.60 -8.97
CA VAL A 249 2.59 -17.22 -9.53
C VAL A 249 2.83 -16.68 -10.95
N PRO A 250 4.03 -16.14 -11.27
CA PRO A 250 5.15 -15.90 -10.35
C PRO A 250 4.82 -14.86 -9.27
N ALA A 251 5.54 -14.93 -8.16
CA ALA A 251 5.39 -13.97 -7.05
C ALA A 251 5.65 -12.54 -7.54
N GLN A 252 4.77 -11.61 -7.16
CA GLN A 252 4.76 -10.25 -7.72
C GLN A 252 5.71 -9.29 -6.99
N PRO A 253 6.42 -8.40 -7.72
CA PRO A 253 7.21 -7.31 -7.15
C PRO A 253 6.45 -6.42 -6.17
N LEU A 254 7.14 -5.90 -5.15
CA LEU A 254 6.54 -4.95 -4.18
C LEU A 254 5.89 -3.73 -4.85
N ALA A 255 6.44 -3.28 -5.99
CA ALA A 255 5.92 -2.15 -6.74
C ALA A 255 4.57 -2.47 -7.41
N ILE A 256 4.47 -3.62 -8.08
CA ILE A 256 3.24 -4.08 -8.75
C ILE A 256 2.14 -4.33 -7.69
N MET A 257 2.48 -5.01 -6.59
CA MET A 257 1.53 -5.23 -5.50
C MET A 257 1.00 -3.91 -4.92
N ALA A 258 1.87 -2.91 -4.75
CA ALA A 258 1.49 -1.60 -4.25
C ALA A 258 0.57 -0.84 -5.20
N GLU A 259 0.85 -0.87 -6.51
CA GLU A 259 0.03 -0.25 -7.54
C GLU A 259 -1.37 -0.89 -7.61
N LEU A 260 -1.45 -2.21 -7.68
CA LEU A 260 -2.71 -2.97 -7.73
C LEU A 260 -3.57 -2.75 -6.47
N LEU A 261 -2.95 -2.51 -5.31
CA LEU A 261 -3.63 -2.23 -4.04
C LEU A 261 -3.93 -0.74 -3.81
N SER A 262 -3.48 0.15 -4.71
CA SER A 262 -3.53 1.62 -4.53
C SER A 262 -2.85 2.09 -3.23
N CYS A 263 -1.71 1.50 -2.91
CA CYS A 263 -0.92 1.74 -1.71
C CYS A 263 0.53 2.12 -2.04
N THR A 264 1.32 2.51 -1.04
CA THR A 264 2.77 2.63 -1.20
C THR A 264 3.48 1.27 -0.97
N PRO A 265 4.65 1.01 -1.60
CA PRO A 265 5.46 -0.18 -1.30
C PRO A 265 5.95 -0.26 0.16
N GLY A 266 5.93 0.87 0.89
CA GLY A 266 6.20 0.91 2.32
C GLY A 266 5.04 0.34 3.14
N GLU A 267 3.81 0.75 2.83
CA GLU A 267 2.59 0.24 3.48
C GLU A 267 2.38 -1.25 3.19
N VAL A 268 2.59 -1.71 1.95
CA VAL A 268 2.53 -3.15 1.61
C VAL A 268 3.57 -3.94 2.40
N ARG A 269 4.82 -3.48 2.48
CA ARG A 269 5.87 -4.16 3.26
C ARG A 269 5.54 -4.21 4.76
N ALA A 270 4.95 -3.16 5.32
CA ALA A 270 4.52 -3.14 6.71
C ALA A 270 3.38 -4.14 6.96
N ALA A 271 2.35 -4.13 6.12
CA ALA A 271 1.22 -5.07 6.21
C ALA A 271 1.67 -6.53 6.05
N LEU A 272 2.64 -6.81 5.18
CA LEU A 272 3.24 -8.14 5.06
C LEU A 272 3.98 -8.56 6.33
N ALA A 273 4.83 -7.69 6.89
CA ALA A 273 5.57 -7.99 8.11
C ALA A 273 4.68 -8.20 9.35
N GLU A 274 3.49 -7.59 9.38
CA GLU A 274 2.50 -7.68 10.46
C GLU A 274 1.55 -8.87 10.29
N HIS A 275 0.91 -9.03 9.13
CA HIS A 275 -0.18 -9.98 8.90
C HIS A 275 0.21 -11.24 8.13
N PHE A 276 1.28 -11.16 7.34
CA PHE A 276 1.77 -12.27 6.52
C PHE A 276 3.25 -12.51 6.82
N PRO A 277 3.65 -12.73 8.09
CA PRO A 277 5.06 -12.83 8.48
C PRO A 277 5.77 -14.02 7.82
N TRP A 278 5.00 -15.01 7.35
CA TRP A 278 5.45 -16.16 6.57
C TRP A 278 5.80 -15.84 5.09
N PHE A 279 5.38 -14.68 4.60
CA PHE A 279 5.69 -14.23 3.24
C PHE A 279 7.09 -13.59 3.24
N GLU A 280 8.11 -14.44 3.08
CA GLU A 280 9.46 -13.99 2.75
C GLU A 280 9.40 -13.23 1.42
N PHE A 281 9.34 -11.88 1.48
CA PHE A 281 9.70 -11.09 0.31
C PHE A 281 11.11 -11.51 -0.09
N ASP A 282 11.24 -12.09 -1.28
CA ASP A 282 12.50 -12.58 -1.80
C ASP A 282 13.39 -11.36 -2.06
N ASP A 283 14.17 -10.96 -1.05
CA ASP A 283 15.06 -9.77 -1.07
C ASP A 283 16.14 -9.90 -2.17
N ARG A 284 16.11 -10.95 -2.99
CA ARG A 284 16.62 -10.98 -4.37
C ARG A 284 16.22 -9.73 -5.18
N GLU A 285 15.05 -9.12 -4.98
CA GLU A 285 14.76 -7.81 -5.63
C GLU A 285 15.75 -6.70 -5.23
N ARG A 286 16.37 -6.78 -4.05
CA ARG A 286 17.44 -5.87 -3.60
C ARG A 286 18.85 -6.36 -3.96
N MET A 287 18.97 -7.57 -4.48
CA MET A 287 20.23 -8.19 -4.83
C MET A 287 20.28 -8.45 -6.34
N ASN A 288 21.03 -7.62 -7.07
CA ASN A 288 21.29 -7.83 -8.50
C ASN A 288 21.56 -9.34 -8.77
N LEU A 289 20.90 -9.91 -9.78
CA LEU A 289 21.08 -11.30 -10.23
C LEU A 289 22.56 -11.71 -10.32
N LYS A 290 23.44 -10.78 -10.73
CA LYS A 290 24.90 -10.96 -10.73
C LYS A 290 25.45 -11.36 -9.36
N SER A 291 25.02 -10.71 -8.28
CA SER A 291 25.42 -11.05 -6.91
C SER A 291 24.88 -12.41 -6.47
N ILE A 292 23.66 -12.79 -6.87
CA ILE A 292 23.09 -14.11 -6.58
C ILE A 292 23.94 -15.20 -7.27
N CYS A 293 24.26 -15.00 -8.55
CA CYS A 293 25.11 -15.91 -9.32
C CYS A 293 26.52 -16.02 -8.72
N LEU A 294 27.12 -14.91 -8.30
CA LEU A 294 28.43 -14.90 -7.63
C LEU A 294 28.41 -15.65 -6.28
N ILE A 295 27.39 -15.44 -5.45
CA ILE A 295 27.25 -16.18 -4.17
C ILE A 295 27.07 -17.67 -4.45
N ARG A 296 26.17 -18.04 -5.38
CA ARG A 296 25.92 -19.45 -5.74
C ARG A 296 27.20 -20.11 -6.24
N HIS A 297 27.89 -19.50 -7.21
CA HIS A 297 29.15 -20.04 -7.74
C HIS A 297 30.23 -20.20 -6.67
N ALA A 298 30.36 -19.24 -5.74
CA ALA A 298 31.31 -19.35 -4.63
C ALA A 298 30.95 -20.49 -3.66
N LEU A 299 29.66 -20.68 -3.35
CA LEU A 299 29.17 -21.77 -2.51
C LEU A 299 29.32 -23.14 -3.19
N ASP A 300 29.02 -23.23 -4.49
CA ASP A 300 29.18 -24.46 -5.27
C ASP A 300 30.66 -24.85 -5.36
N THR A 301 31.56 -23.86 -5.56
CA THR A 301 33.01 -24.07 -5.51
C THR A 301 33.49 -24.49 -4.12
N ALA A 302 32.93 -23.90 -3.06
CA ALA A 302 33.22 -24.29 -1.68
C ALA A 302 32.79 -25.74 -1.36
N MET A 303 31.68 -26.21 -1.95
CA MET A 303 31.20 -27.58 -1.81
C MET A 303 32.05 -28.64 -2.54
N LEU A 304 32.89 -28.23 -3.50
CA LEU A 304 33.83 -29.10 -4.21
C LEU A 304 35.19 -29.21 -3.50
N ALA A 305 35.47 -28.33 -2.52
CA ALA A 305 36.69 -28.40 -1.73
C ALA A 305 36.63 -29.58 -0.73
N PRO A 306 37.75 -30.27 -0.44
CA PRO A 306 37.78 -31.23 0.64
C PRO A 306 37.52 -30.55 1.99
N PHE A 307 36.82 -31.24 2.91
CA PHE A 307 36.29 -30.72 4.18
C PHE A 307 37.28 -29.86 5.00
N SER A 308 38.57 -30.19 4.99
CA SER A 308 39.63 -29.45 5.69
C SER A 308 39.96 -28.07 5.08
N THR A 309 39.37 -27.72 3.94
CA THR A 309 39.67 -26.52 3.14
C THR A 309 38.43 -25.76 2.68
N THR A 310 37.24 -26.10 3.20
CA THR A 310 35.98 -25.38 2.91
C THR A 310 36.17 -23.89 3.24
N PRO A 311 36.12 -22.98 2.25
CA PRO A 311 36.46 -21.58 2.44
C PRO A 311 35.46 -20.87 3.35
N LEU A 312 35.94 -20.02 4.26
CA LEU A 312 35.08 -19.25 5.15
C LEU A 312 34.26 -18.20 4.37
N VAL A 313 33.16 -17.76 4.99
CA VAL A 313 32.29 -16.70 4.43
C VAL A 313 33.08 -15.41 4.18
N GLU A 314 34.12 -15.14 4.97
CA GLU A 314 35.01 -14.01 4.78
C GLU A 314 35.78 -14.07 3.46
N ASP A 315 36.27 -15.26 3.09
CA ASP A 315 37.07 -15.45 1.88
C ASP A 315 36.19 -15.51 0.64
N MET A 316 34.98 -16.07 0.75
CA MET A 316 33.95 -15.93 -0.27
C MET A 316 33.57 -14.46 -0.48
N ALA A 317 33.45 -13.66 0.58
CA ALA A 317 33.17 -12.23 0.49
C ALA A 317 34.30 -11.47 -0.23
N LYS A 318 35.57 -11.74 0.13
CA LYS A 318 36.75 -11.17 -0.54
C LYS A 318 36.79 -11.54 -2.03
N LYS A 319 36.58 -12.82 -2.38
CA LYS A 319 36.63 -13.32 -3.77
C LYS A 319 35.50 -12.79 -4.66
N THR A 320 34.28 -12.66 -4.12
CA THR A 320 33.10 -12.26 -4.90
C THR A 320 32.84 -10.75 -4.90
N GLY A 321 33.46 -10.00 -3.99
CA GLY A 321 33.11 -8.59 -3.71
C GLY A 321 31.73 -8.42 -3.05
N VAL A 322 31.07 -9.51 -2.64
CA VAL A 322 29.77 -9.48 -1.96
C VAL A 322 29.97 -9.44 -0.46
N THR A 323 29.29 -8.53 0.24
CA THR A 323 29.47 -8.38 1.70
C THR A 323 29.06 -9.64 2.46
N GLN A 324 29.82 -10.01 3.50
CA GLN A 324 29.55 -11.18 4.37
C GLN A 324 28.08 -11.22 4.81
N ARG A 325 27.50 -10.07 5.21
CA ARG A 325 26.08 -9.93 5.60
C ARG A 325 25.11 -10.47 4.52
N LYS A 326 25.36 -10.20 3.23
CA LYS A 326 24.54 -10.73 2.14
C LYS A 326 24.71 -12.25 1.99
N ILE A 327 25.93 -12.76 2.15
CA ILE A 327 26.20 -14.21 2.10
C ILE A 327 25.48 -14.93 3.26
N HIS A 328 25.55 -14.40 4.49
CA HIS A 328 24.81 -14.94 5.63
C HIS A 328 23.29 -14.83 5.50
N GLN A 329 22.78 -13.78 4.85
CA GLN A 329 21.35 -13.57 4.65
C GLN A 329 20.76 -14.48 3.56
N HIS A 330 21.47 -14.69 2.44
CA HIS A 330 20.92 -15.36 1.26
C HIS A 330 21.51 -16.74 1.00
N GLY A 331 22.73 -17.02 1.44
CA GLY A 331 23.41 -18.31 1.29
C GLY A 331 22.60 -19.51 1.82
N PRO A 332 21.93 -19.44 2.99
CA PRO A 332 21.07 -20.52 3.50
C PRO A 332 19.97 -20.95 2.52
N GLY A 333 19.43 -20.01 1.74
CA GLY A 333 18.43 -20.27 0.71
C GLY A 333 19.02 -20.68 -0.66
N LEU A 334 20.33 -20.54 -0.86
CA LEU A 334 21.01 -20.86 -2.13
C LEU A 334 21.67 -22.24 -2.11
N CYS A 335 22.41 -22.59 -1.04
CA CYS A 335 23.09 -23.89 -0.91
C CYS A 335 23.23 -24.33 0.56
N PRO A 336 22.13 -24.68 1.26
CA PRO A 336 22.14 -24.94 2.70
C PRO A 336 23.13 -26.03 3.14
N LYS A 337 23.56 -26.92 2.23
CA LYS A 337 24.58 -27.95 2.49
C LYS A 337 25.95 -27.40 2.91
N TYR A 338 26.27 -26.17 2.55
CA TYR A 338 27.55 -25.52 2.87
C TYR A 338 27.91 -25.56 4.36
N ILE A 339 26.92 -25.44 5.26
CA ILE A 339 27.21 -25.49 6.70
C ILE A 339 27.73 -26.86 7.17
N ILE A 340 27.26 -27.93 6.54
CA ILE A 340 27.68 -29.30 6.83
C ILE A 340 29.10 -29.54 6.31
N ALA A 341 29.43 -28.98 5.14
CA ALA A 341 30.79 -29.00 4.60
C ALA A 341 31.78 -28.18 5.45
N LEU A 342 31.30 -27.16 6.17
CA LEU A 342 32.13 -26.28 6.99
C LEU A 342 32.32 -26.78 8.44
N ASN A 343 31.25 -27.27 9.09
CA ASN A 343 31.25 -27.59 10.53
C ASN A 343 30.74 -29.01 10.86
N GLY A 344 30.42 -29.83 9.86
CA GLY A 344 29.80 -31.13 10.05
C GLY A 344 28.30 -31.09 10.37
N PRO A 345 27.67 -32.24 10.60
CA PRO A 345 26.26 -32.33 11.00
C PRO A 345 26.06 -31.98 12.48
N LEU A 346 24.86 -31.51 12.84
CA LEU A 346 24.45 -31.40 14.24
C LEU A 346 24.35 -32.78 14.90
N SER A 347 24.64 -32.84 16.21
CA SER A 347 24.42 -34.04 17.01
C SER A 347 22.93 -34.44 17.03
N SER A 348 22.68 -35.75 17.18
CA SER A 348 21.32 -36.29 17.25
C SER A 348 20.49 -35.66 18.38
N GLY A 349 21.12 -35.38 19.54
CA GLY A 349 20.48 -34.69 20.66
C GLY A 349 20.06 -33.27 20.34
N HIS A 350 20.94 -32.45 19.75
CA HIS A 350 20.61 -31.09 19.32
C HIS A 350 19.48 -31.08 18.27
N LEU A 351 19.53 -32.02 17.32
CA LEU A 351 18.53 -32.13 16.26
C LEU A 351 17.17 -32.62 16.77
N ALA A 352 17.14 -33.52 17.75
CA ALA A 352 15.90 -33.92 18.45
C ALA A 352 15.28 -32.73 19.22
N LEU A 353 16.12 -31.97 19.93
CA LEU A 353 15.71 -30.77 20.67
C LEU A 353 15.11 -29.70 19.74
N LEU A 354 15.75 -29.40 18.61
CA LEU A 354 15.22 -28.49 17.59
C LEU A 354 13.89 -28.98 17.00
N ARG A 355 13.73 -30.28 16.76
CA ARG A 355 12.47 -30.85 16.25
C ARG A 355 11.33 -30.71 17.26
N SER A 356 11.59 -30.98 18.54
CA SER A 356 10.62 -30.83 19.62
C SER A 356 10.14 -29.39 19.75
N GLU A 357 11.05 -28.42 19.66
CA GLU A 357 10.73 -27.00 19.77
C GLU A 357 10.14 -26.40 18.49
N MET A 358 10.45 -26.95 17.31
CA MET A 358 9.74 -26.56 16.09
C MET A 358 8.29 -27.08 16.10
N ALA A 359 8.05 -28.24 16.73
CA ALA A 359 6.70 -28.79 16.90
C ALA A 359 5.85 -28.01 17.92
N SER A 360 6.45 -27.31 18.90
CA SER A 360 5.72 -26.41 19.81
C SER A 360 5.32 -25.08 19.15
N GLY A 361 5.91 -24.73 18.01
CA GLY A 361 5.68 -23.46 17.30
C GLY A 361 6.36 -22.24 17.93
N GLU A 362 7.10 -22.40 19.03
CA GLU A 362 7.76 -21.31 19.75
C GLU A 362 9.23 -21.08 19.35
N LEU A 363 9.81 -21.95 18.53
CA LEU A 363 11.25 -21.91 18.23
C LEU A 363 11.63 -20.66 17.42
N THR A 364 12.17 -19.64 18.10
CA THR A 364 12.78 -18.47 17.46
C THR A 364 14.22 -18.78 17.02
N LEU A 365 14.73 -18.02 16.05
CA LEU A 365 16.12 -18.13 15.59
C LEU A 365 17.13 -17.88 16.73
N SER A 366 16.80 -16.97 17.66
CA SER A 366 17.59 -16.67 18.85
C SER A 366 17.51 -17.78 19.91
N LYS A 367 16.34 -18.41 20.10
CA LYS A 367 16.17 -19.58 20.98
C LYS A 367 17.01 -20.74 20.47
N ALA A 368 16.89 -21.07 19.17
CA ALA A 368 17.70 -22.07 18.48
C ALA A 368 19.21 -21.79 18.60
N ALA A 369 19.65 -20.55 18.44
CA ALA A 369 21.05 -20.17 18.59
C ALA A 369 21.60 -20.43 20.00
N GLY A 370 20.85 -20.08 21.04
CA GLY A 370 21.19 -20.40 22.43
C GLY A 370 21.22 -21.90 22.71
N MET A 371 20.23 -22.66 22.22
CA MET A 371 20.13 -24.12 22.38
C MET A 371 21.31 -24.87 21.74
N LEU A 372 21.80 -24.41 20.59
CA LEU A 372 22.93 -25.02 19.89
C LEU A 372 24.29 -24.51 20.37
N ASN A 373 24.32 -23.45 21.19
CA ASN A 373 25.51 -22.65 21.48
C ASN A 373 26.24 -22.17 20.20
N LEU A 374 25.48 -21.71 19.21
CA LEU A 374 25.97 -21.24 17.90
C LEU A 374 25.53 -19.81 17.61
N PRO A 375 26.31 -19.03 16.85
CA PRO A 375 25.88 -17.70 16.43
C PRO A 375 24.65 -17.77 15.51
N ILE A 376 23.74 -16.80 15.64
CA ILE A 376 22.44 -16.73 14.92
C ILE A 376 22.59 -16.98 13.42
N TRP A 377 23.62 -16.40 12.77
CA TRP A 377 23.85 -16.59 11.35
C TRP A 377 24.15 -18.04 10.98
N MET A 378 24.82 -18.80 11.85
CA MET A 378 25.19 -20.20 11.61
C MET A 378 23.99 -21.12 11.84
N THR A 379 23.25 -20.85 12.92
CA THR A 379 21.95 -21.48 13.22
C THR A 379 21.00 -21.35 12.03
N HIS A 380 20.94 -20.19 11.37
CA HIS A 380 20.10 -19.97 10.18
C HIS A 380 20.40 -20.99 9.05
N TRP A 381 21.68 -21.29 8.77
CA TRP A 381 22.05 -22.33 7.80
C TRP A 381 21.58 -23.72 8.24
N TYR A 382 21.83 -24.09 9.51
CA TYR A 382 21.43 -25.41 10.02
C TYR A 382 19.92 -25.61 10.00
N ILE A 383 19.12 -24.60 10.37
CA ILE A 383 17.66 -24.68 10.28
C ILE A 383 17.24 -24.87 8.82
N ARG A 384 17.75 -24.08 7.87
CA ARG A 384 17.37 -24.20 6.45
C ARG A 384 17.88 -25.49 5.78
N TYR A 385 18.90 -26.15 6.35
CA TYR A 385 19.35 -27.49 5.95
C TYR A 385 18.41 -28.60 6.46
N TYR A 386 18.14 -28.65 7.76
CA TYR A 386 17.35 -29.74 8.37
C TYR A 386 15.84 -29.56 8.20
N PHE A 387 15.38 -28.32 8.09
CA PHE A 387 13.98 -27.94 7.93
C PHE A 387 13.84 -27.10 6.65
N ARG A 388 14.07 -27.74 5.50
CA ARG A 388 14.10 -27.11 4.18
C ARG A 388 12.91 -26.21 3.87
N ASN A 389 11.75 -26.55 4.43
CA ASN A 389 10.50 -25.83 4.22
C ASN A 389 10.13 -24.90 5.39
N ALA A 390 10.84 -24.93 6.53
CA ALA A 390 10.53 -24.04 7.65
C ALA A 390 10.74 -22.57 7.24
N HIS A 391 9.74 -21.76 7.54
CA HIS A 391 9.80 -20.33 7.31
C HIS A 391 10.63 -19.68 8.43
N ILE A 392 11.60 -18.85 8.04
CA ILE A 392 12.56 -18.26 8.97
C ILE A 392 12.39 -16.73 8.92
N PRO A 393 11.79 -16.13 9.96
CA PRO A 393 11.51 -14.70 9.95
C PRO A 393 12.79 -13.86 9.98
N ARG A 394 12.73 -12.65 9.41
CA ARG A 394 13.86 -11.72 9.37
C ARG A 394 14.32 -11.28 10.76
N SER A 395 13.42 -11.26 11.76
CA SER A 395 13.78 -11.01 13.15
C SER A 395 14.13 -12.32 13.85
N ALA A 396 15.32 -12.39 14.45
CA ALA A 396 15.74 -13.55 15.24
C ALA A 396 14.86 -13.82 16.47
N SER A 397 14.05 -12.84 16.90
CA SER A 397 13.10 -12.96 18.02
C SER A 397 11.70 -13.43 17.61
N GLN A 398 11.37 -13.49 16.33
CA GLN A 398 10.08 -14.00 15.87
C GLN A 398 10.10 -15.54 15.83
N PRO A 399 8.96 -16.21 16.13
CA PRO A 399 8.88 -17.68 16.05
C PRO A 399 9.01 -18.14 14.60
N MET A 400 9.77 -19.22 14.39
CA MET A 400 9.81 -19.91 13.10
C MET A 400 8.56 -20.76 12.98
N THR A 401 7.78 -20.51 11.95
CA THR A 401 6.67 -21.39 11.60
C THR A 401 7.23 -22.60 10.83
N PRO A 402 6.87 -23.85 11.21
CA PRO A 402 7.02 -24.94 10.26
C PRO A 402 6.27 -24.55 8.98
N ALA A 403 6.73 -25.01 7.81
CA ALA A 403 5.83 -24.98 6.66
C ALA A 403 4.57 -25.72 7.06
N SER A 404 3.46 -24.99 7.13
CA SER A 404 2.17 -25.63 6.96
C SER A 404 2.28 -26.41 5.64
N PRO A 405 1.95 -27.71 5.60
CA PRO A 405 1.81 -28.38 4.31
C PRO A 405 0.87 -27.48 3.51
N SER A 406 1.32 -27.01 2.35
CA SER A 406 0.60 -25.95 1.66
C SER A 406 -0.83 -26.42 1.46
N GLN A 407 -1.77 -25.81 2.19
CA GLN A 407 -3.13 -25.74 1.69
C GLN A 407 -2.94 -25.12 0.32
N ALA A 408 -3.14 -25.92 -0.71
CA ALA A 408 -2.88 -25.55 -2.08
C ALA A 408 -4.01 -24.63 -2.51
N SER A 409 -4.03 -23.43 -1.91
CA SER A 409 -4.72 -22.27 -2.45
C SER A 409 -4.34 -22.23 -3.92
N PRO A 410 -5.31 -22.36 -4.85
CA PRO A 410 -5.00 -22.52 -6.26
C PRO A 410 -4.12 -21.36 -6.69
N SER A 411 -2.91 -21.68 -7.16
CA SER A 411 -1.95 -20.69 -7.60
C SER A 411 -2.55 -19.93 -8.76
N LEU A 412 -2.79 -18.62 -8.57
CA LEU A 412 -3.36 -17.78 -9.61
C LEU A 412 -2.25 -17.31 -10.53
N THR A 413 -2.48 -17.26 -11.83
CA THR A 413 -1.71 -16.37 -12.69
C THR A 413 -2.04 -14.91 -12.36
N LEU A 414 -1.19 -13.96 -12.78
CA LEU A 414 -1.51 -12.54 -12.60
C LEU A 414 -2.81 -12.17 -13.33
N VAL A 415 -3.04 -12.72 -14.52
CA VAL A 415 -4.28 -12.49 -15.30
C VAL A 415 -5.50 -12.99 -14.52
N GLU A 416 -5.49 -14.22 -14.02
CA GLU A 416 -6.59 -14.74 -13.19
C GLU A 416 -6.80 -13.96 -11.89
N TYR A 417 -5.74 -13.43 -11.27
CA TYR A 417 -5.89 -12.54 -10.12
C TYR A 417 -6.62 -11.26 -10.51
N LEU A 418 -6.24 -10.65 -11.64
CA LEU A 418 -6.88 -9.43 -12.13
C LEU A 418 -8.34 -9.74 -12.45
N ASP A 419 -8.66 -10.73 -13.29
CA ASP A 419 -10.04 -11.12 -13.63
C ASP A 419 -10.94 -11.42 -12.42
N ARG A 420 -10.37 -11.95 -11.33
CA ARG A 420 -11.12 -12.31 -10.10
C ARG A 420 -11.20 -11.19 -9.05
N THR A 421 -10.40 -10.13 -9.15
CA THR A 421 -10.28 -9.12 -8.07
C THR A 421 -10.26 -7.67 -8.53
N LEU A 422 -9.83 -7.40 -9.76
CA LEU A 422 -10.18 -6.21 -10.49
C LEU A 422 -11.40 -6.57 -11.35
N PRO A 423 -12.57 -6.00 -11.07
CA PRO A 423 -13.71 -6.18 -11.95
C PRO A 423 -13.36 -5.67 -13.38
N GLY A 424 -13.51 -6.55 -14.37
CA GLY A 424 -13.24 -6.26 -15.79
C GLY A 424 -11.75 -6.29 -16.20
N PRO A 425 -11.46 -6.27 -17.52
CA PRO A 425 -10.09 -6.12 -18.01
C PRO A 425 -9.53 -4.80 -17.49
N SER A 426 -8.44 -4.86 -16.71
CA SER A 426 -7.90 -3.67 -16.10
C SER A 426 -7.14 -2.84 -17.14
N VAL A 427 -7.35 -1.52 -17.10
CA VAL A 427 -6.56 -0.56 -17.90
C VAL A 427 -5.07 -0.73 -17.58
N TRP A 428 -4.75 -1.16 -16.36
CA TRP A 428 -3.41 -1.59 -15.95
C TRP A 428 -2.86 -2.73 -16.83
N LEU A 429 -3.62 -3.79 -17.10
CA LEU A 429 -3.16 -4.92 -17.94
C LEU A 429 -2.93 -4.46 -19.38
N GLU A 430 -3.84 -3.67 -19.94
CA GLU A 430 -3.71 -3.09 -21.29
C GLU A 430 -2.46 -2.19 -21.39
N THR A 431 -2.24 -1.33 -20.38
CA THR A 431 -1.06 -0.46 -20.29
C THR A 431 0.24 -1.26 -20.17
N GLN A 432 0.28 -2.31 -19.36
CA GLN A 432 1.47 -3.16 -19.20
C GLN A 432 1.76 -4.00 -20.44
N GLN A 433 0.72 -4.49 -21.13
CA GLN A 433 0.86 -5.21 -22.41
C GLN A 433 1.41 -4.29 -23.50
N ALA A 434 0.87 -3.08 -23.66
CA ALA A 434 1.41 -2.05 -24.55
C ALA A 434 2.89 -1.75 -24.25
N LEU A 435 3.24 -1.53 -22.97
CA LEU A 435 4.62 -1.29 -22.53
C LEU A 435 5.57 -2.49 -22.79
N HIS A 436 5.08 -3.73 -22.75
CA HIS A 436 5.90 -4.93 -23.00
C HIS A 436 6.02 -5.26 -24.50
N LEU A 437 5.01 -4.96 -25.30
CA LEU A 437 5.01 -5.17 -26.75
C LEU A 437 5.70 -4.03 -27.51
N GLY A 438 5.85 -2.86 -26.88
CA GLY A 438 6.34 -1.64 -27.54
C GLY A 438 5.31 -1.01 -28.48
N GLU A 439 4.09 -1.54 -28.49
CA GLU A 439 2.96 -1.02 -29.26
C GLU A 439 2.27 0.09 -28.45
N GLN A 440 2.11 1.28 -29.05
CA GLN A 440 1.26 2.30 -28.44
C GLN A 440 -0.20 1.79 -28.39
N PRO A 441 -0.93 2.03 -27.29
CA PRO A 441 -2.36 1.71 -27.24
C PRO A 441 -3.08 2.53 -28.33
N SER A 442 -3.77 1.84 -29.24
CA SER A 442 -4.43 2.46 -30.38
C SER A 442 -5.56 3.40 -29.93
N ALA A 443 -5.55 4.62 -30.48
CA ALA A 443 -6.25 5.79 -29.95
C ALA A 443 -7.77 5.66 -29.72
N GLY A 444 -8.23 6.31 -28.64
CA GLY A 444 -9.63 6.39 -28.20
C GLY A 444 -9.97 7.71 -27.50
N HIS A 445 -9.73 8.84 -28.17
CA HIS A 445 -10.13 10.23 -27.85
C HIS A 445 -9.20 11.12 -26.99
N SER A 446 -8.58 12.09 -27.68
CA SER A 446 -8.66 13.53 -27.35
C SER A 446 -8.03 14.07 -26.05
N LEU A 447 -6.97 13.44 -25.53
CA LEU A 447 -6.06 14.09 -24.55
C LEU A 447 -4.57 13.98 -24.93
N GLU A 448 -4.22 13.14 -25.91
CA GLU A 448 -2.83 12.86 -26.27
C GLU A 448 -2.15 13.99 -27.05
N GLN A 449 -2.87 14.75 -27.88
CA GLN A 449 -2.24 15.79 -28.73
C GLN A 449 -1.60 16.96 -27.96
N LEU A 450 -1.97 17.20 -26.70
CA LEU A 450 -1.33 18.23 -25.86
C LEU A 450 -0.31 17.65 -24.87
N LEU A 451 -0.42 16.38 -24.49
CA LEU A 451 0.49 15.73 -23.53
C LEU A 451 1.67 15.03 -24.18
N VAL A 452 1.56 14.62 -25.45
CA VAL A 452 2.61 13.86 -26.15
C VAL A 452 3.76 14.76 -26.62
N GLU A 453 3.50 16.02 -26.99
CA GLU A 453 4.57 16.94 -27.44
C GLU A 453 5.53 17.38 -26.31
N GLU A 454 5.00 17.56 -25.09
CA GLU A 454 5.80 17.87 -23.90
C GLU A 454 6.60 16.63 -23.44
N LEU A 455 5.98 15.45 -23.43
CA LEU A 455 6.62 14.20 -22.98
C LEU A 455 7.68 13.65 -23.92
N LEU A 456 7.55 13.89 -25.23
CA LEU A 456 8.58 13.50 -26.20
C LEU A 456 9.83 14.39 -26.15
N GLY A 457 9.77 15.59 -25.53
CA GLY A 457 10.81 16.60 -25.63
C GLY A 457 12.22 16.18 -25.21
N VAL A 458 12.36 15.19 -24.31
CA VAL A 458 13.66 14.68 -23.84
C VAL A 458 14.02 13.32 -24.46
N LEU A 459 13.01 12.53 -24.86
CA LEU A 459 13.19 11.20 -25.45
C LEU A 459 13.38 11.23 -26.97
N ALA A 460 13.02 12.34 -27.63
CA ALA A 460 13.14 12.54 -29.08
C ALA A 460 14.54 12.99 -29.54
N LEU A 461 15.46 13.34 -28.63
CA LEU A 461 16.86 13.60 -28.99
C LEU A 461 17.55 12.28 -29.37
N ARG A 462 17.52 11.94 -30.66
CA ARG A 462 18.26 10.82 -31.24
C ARG A 462 19.39 11.35 -32.14
N PRO A 463 20.66 10.97 -31.95
CA PRO A 463 21.18 10.19 -30.82
C PRO A 463 21.08 10.96 -29.49
N PRO A 464 21.03 10.27 -28.34
CA PRO A 464 20.93 10.92 -27.03
C PRO A 464 22.22 11.67 -26.71
N LEU A 465 22.21 12.99 -26.95
CA LEU A 465 23.35 13.87 -26.73
C LEU A 465 23.80 13.85 -25.26
N SER A 466 25.10 13.68 -25.05
CA SER A 466 25.68 13.76 -23.71
C SER A 466 25.62 15.19 -23.15
N LYS A 467 25.66 15.36 -21.83
CA LYS A 467 25.68 16.72 -21.22
C LYS A 467 26.83 17.62 -21.74
N PRO A 468 28.04 17.09 -22.04
CA PRO A 468 29.06 17.81 -22.81
C PRO A 468 28.61 18.24 -24.21
N GLU A 469 27.99 17.35 -24.99
CA GLU A 469 27.52 17.67 -26.35
C GLU A 469 26.41 18.74 -26.33
N MET A 470 25.41 18.61 -25.46
CA MET A 470 24.36 19.64 -25.32
C MET A 470 24.95 21.02 -24.94
N ALA A 471 25.97 21.05 -24.07
CA ALA A 471 26.68 22.28 -23.72
C ALA A 471 27.49 22.87 -24.89
N MET A 472 28.10 22.02 -25.70
CA MET A 472 28.82 22.43 -26.90
C MET A 472 27.87 22.99 -27.97
N GLN A 473 26.72 22.34 -28.20
CA GLN A 473 25.75 22.72 -29.22
C GLN A 473 24.96 23.98 -28.85
N LEU A 474 24.54 24.12 -27.58
CA LEU A 474 23.87 25.33 -27.11
C LEU A 474 24.84 26.52 -26.90
N GLY A 475 26.15 26.33 -27.02
CA GLY A 475 27.16 27.34 -26.68
C GLY A 475 27.20 27.74 -25.19
N ARG A 476 26.49 27.03 -24.32
CA ARG A 476 26.32 27.35 -22.89
C ARG A 476 27.29 26.55 -22.02
N PRO A 477 27.97 27.15 -21.04
CA PRO A 477 28.92 26.42 -20.20
C PRO A 477 28.20 25.35 -19.37
N ARG A 478 28.79 24.16 -19.29
CA ARG A 478 28.24 22.95 -18.62
C ARG A 478 27.80 23.12 -17.15
N ARG A 479 28.13 24.25 -16.50
CA ARG A 479 27.65 24.61 -15.15
C ARG A 479 26.25 25.22 -15.17
N GLU A 480 25.88 25.99 -16.19
CA GLU A 480 24.53 26.56 -16.36
C GLU A 480 23.54 25.44 -16.70
N LEU A 481 23.86 24.60 -17.68
CA LEU A 481 23.16 23.33 -17.98
C LEU A 481 23.18 22.28 -16.84
N ARG A 482 23.68 22.64 -15.64
CA ARG A 482 23.56 21.87 -14.41
C ARG A 482 22.65 22.55 -13.38
N ALA A 483 22.41 23.85 -13.48
CA ALA A 483 21.33 24.54 -12.77
C ALA A 483 19.98 24.14 -13.39
N ASP A 484 19.86 24.28 -14.71
CA ASP A 484 18.67 23.94 -15.52
C ASP A 484 18.31 22.43 -15.47
N PHE A 485 19.24 21.59 -15.00
CA PHE A 485 19.04 20.16 -14.78
C PHE A 485 19.30 19.82 -13.30
N PRO A 486 18.39 20.19 -12.36
CA PRO A 486 18.54 19.91 -10.94
C PRO A 486 18.82 18.42 -10.70
N ALA A 487 19.71 18.10 -9.76
CA ALA A 487 20.48 16.86 -9.71
C ALA A 487 19.66 15.53 -9.79
N MET A 488 19.28 15.15 -11.01
CA MET A 488 18.47 13.97 -11.29
C MET A 488 19.24 12.70 -10.93
N ARG A 489 18.72 11.95 -9.96
CA ARG A 489 19.09 10.54 -9.82
C ARG A 489 18.44 9.79 -10.98
N ALA A 490 19.25 9.27 -11.90
CA ALA A 490 18.79 8.57 -13.12
C ALA A 490 17.78 7.43 -12.88
N LYS A 491 17.67 6.95 -11.64
CA LYS A 491 16.65 5.98 -11.19
C LYS A 491 15.20 6.49 -11.22
N GLY A 492 14.95 7.79 -11.36
CA GLY A 492 13.61 8.39 -11.37
C GLY A 492 13.02 8.68 -12.76
N LEU A 493 13.86 8.77 -13.80
CA LEU A 493 13.46 9.21 -15.16
C LEU A 493 12.38 8.32 -15.79
N TRP A 494 12.39 7.02 -15.49
CA TRP A 494 11.42 6.05 -16.03
C TRP A 494 10.12 5.95 -15.21
N GLN A 495 10.05 6.55 -14.03
CA GLN A 495 8.95 6.33 -13.08
C GLN A 495 8.01 7.54 -12.92
N ASN A 496 8.46 8.74 -13.30
CA ASN A 496 7.65 9.94 -13.28
C ASN A 496 7.69 10.60 -14.67
N CYS A 497 6.66 10.36 -15.48
CA CYS A 497 6.49 10.96 -16.81
C CYS A 497 6.06 12.43 -16.75
N ARG A 498 6.73 13.25 -15.92
CA ARG A 498 6.64 14.71 -15.88
C ARG A 498 7.96 15.27 -15.35
N LEU A 499 8.67 15.98 -16.22
CA LEU A 499 9.80 16.82 -15.85
C LEU A 499 9.93 17.89 -16.93
N ASP A 500 9.45 19.09 -16.60
CA ASP A 500 9.66 20.27 -17.41
C ASP A 500 11.17 20.53 -17.49
N LEU A 501 11.71 20.58 -18.71
CA LEU A 501 13.03 21.19 -18.91
C LEU A 501 12.81 22.70 -18.89
N GLU A 502 13.39 23.41 -17.92
CA GLU A 502 13.45 24.87 -17.88
C GLU A 502 14.46 25.42 -18.90
N LEU A 503 14.38 24.94 -20.16
CA LEU A 503 15.11 25.44 -21.30
C LEU A 503 14.18 26.33 -22.15
N PRO A 504 14.69 27.42 -22.76
CA PRO A 504 13.97 28.15 -23.79
C PRO A 504 13.48 27.23 -24.92
N VAL A 505 12.35 27.58 -25.54
CA VAL A 505 11.77 26.77 -26.63
C VAL A 505 12.73 26.70 -27.82
N GLU A 506 13.48 27.77 -28.06
CA GLU A 506 14.50 27.87 -29.10
C GLU A 506 15.65 26.87 -28.88
N ASP A 507 16.14 26.71 -27.64
CA ASP A 507 17.17 25.74 -27.27
C ASP A 507 16.68 24.31 -27.49
N ILE A 508 15.42 24.02 -27.16
CA ILE A 508 14.78 22.70 -27.35
C ILE A 508 14.65 22.38 -28.85
N LEU A 509 14.19 23.34 -29.66
CA LEU A 509 14.06 23.18 -31.12
C LEU A 509 15.43 23.02 -31.78
N HIS A 510 16.44 23.78 -31.37
CA HIS A 510 17.79 23.64 -31.90
C HIS A 510 18.38 22.25 -31.59
N LEU A 511 18.27 21.76 -30.35
CA LEU A 511 18.72 20.41 -30.00
C LEU A 511 18.00 19.31 -30.79
N ARG A 512 16.71 19.49 -31.11
CA ARG A 512 15.97 18.55 -31.99
C ARG A 512 16.52 18.55 -33.42
N SER A 513 16.83 19.72 -33.99
CA SER A 513 17.36 19.85 -35.36
C SER A 513 18.74 19.20 -35.60
N LEU A 514 19.41 18.75 -34.53
CA LEU A 514 20.68 18.01 -34.60
C LEU A 514 20.50 16.49 -34.64
N GLY A 515 19.25 16.01 -34.57
CA GLY A 515 18.88 14.59 -34.59
C GLY A 515 18.13 14.13 -35.85
N GLU A 516 17.95 15.04 -36.81
CA GLU A 516 17.49 14.78 -38.18
C GLU A 516 18.70 14.67 -39.14
#